data_AF-W7UM60-F1
#
_entry.id   AF-W7UM60-F1
#
_cell.length_a   1.000
_cell.length_b   1.000
_cell.length_c   1.000
_cell.angle_alpha   90.00
_cell.angle_beta   90.00
_cell.angle_gamma   90.00
#
_symmetry.space_group_name_H-M   'P 1'
#
loop_
_entity.id
_entity.type
_entity.pdbx_description
1 polymer ?
#
loop_
_entity_poly.entity_id
_entity_poly.type
_entity_poly.pdbx_seq_one_letter_code
_entity_poly.pdbx_strand_id
1 'polypeptide(L)'
;MNMPETFFTVSEELRLFGMSCIMGAALGPVFDVFRAFRLILRHNDALTAIEDVLFFMLYAAALIVFSQLAARSEMRLYFAVGNVLGFAVYHFTVGSVVLRTISKLIGMIRAVFRLFFMPLRSFFAPLCAKVGVKFVGIYRIIVKNFKKARIVLRNRQHLLYNKMENNKRKNVKSVVEKNET
;
A
#
# COMPACT_ATOMS: atom_id res chain seq x y z
N MET A 1 61.92 -18.61 -5.05
CA MET A 1 60.92 -18.82 -6.12
C MET A 1 59.84 -17.80 -5.84
N ASN A 2 59.87 -16.66 -6.56
CA ASN A 2 58.95 -15.55 -6.31
C ASN A 2 57.59 -15.95 -6.88
N MET A 3 56.73 -16.47 -6.01
CA MET A 3 55.31 -16.65 -6.31
C MET A 3 54.75 -15.27 -6.67
N PRO A 4 54.05 -15.09 -7.80
CA PRO A 4 53.41 -13.82 -8.07
C PRO A 4 52.43 -13.55 -6.93
N GLU A 5 52.46 -12.31 -6.41
CA GLU A 5 51.77 -11.76 -5.23
C GLU A 5 50.22 -11.94 -5.24
N THR A 6 49.68 -12.69 -6.20
CA THR A 6 48.26 -12.88 -6.49
C THR A 6 47.73 -14.28 -6.13
N PHE A 7 48.60 -15.27 -5.90
CA PHE A 7 48.17 -16.59 -5.43
C PHE A 7 48.15 -16.64 -3.91
N PHE A 8 46.94 -16.64 -3.35
CA PHE A 8 46.74 -16.89 -1.95
C PHE A 8 46.93 -18.38 -1.66
N THR A 9 47.50 -18.69 -0.50
CA THR A 9 47.54 -20.08 -0.03
C THR A 9 46.12 -20.50 0.37
N VAL A 10 45.75 -21.77 0.17
CA VAL A 10 44.41 -22.31 0.48
C VAL A 10 43.95 -21.98 1.91
N SER A 11 44.88 -21.98 2.87
CA SER A 11 44.61 -21.60 4.26
C SER A 11 44.23 -20.13 4.42
N GLU A 12 44.76 -19.24 3.59
CA GLU A 12 44.49 -17.81 3.63
C GLU A 12 43.16 -17.48 2.95
N GLU A 13 42.86 -18.14 1.82
CA GLU A 13 41.54 -18.06 1.18
C GLU A 13 40.42 -18.51 2.12
N LEU A 14 40.65 -19.58 2.89
CA LEU A 14 39.68 -20.09 3.87
C LEU A 14 39.45 -19.10 5.03
N ARG A 15 40.51 -18.43 5.51
CA ARG A 15 40.39 -17.40 6.56
C ARG A 15 39.63 -16.18 6.04
N LEU A 16 39.91 -15.73 4.83
CA LEU A 16 39.19 -14.63 4.18
C LEU A 16 37.71 -14.98 3.95
N PHE A 17 37.42 -16.23 3.57
CA PHE A 17 36.05 -16.74 3.45
C PHE A 17 35.32 -16.75 4.80
N GLY A 18 35.99 -17.21 5.87
CA GLY A 18 35.41 -17.16 7.22
C GLY A 18 35.07 -15.73 7.67
N MET A 19 35.98 -14.78 7.42
CA MET A 19 35.74 -13.36 7.71
C MET A 19 34.59 -12.77 6.89
N SER A 20 34.45 -13.20 5.63
CA SER A 20 33.32 -12.83 4.77
C SER A 20 31.99 -13.34 5.33
N CYS A 21 31.93 -14.58 5.84
CA CYS A 21 30.74 -15.12 6.49
C CYS A 21 30.38 -14.34 7.77
N ILE A 22 31.37 -13.96 8.58
CA ILE A 22 31.15 -13.17 9.81
C ILE A 22 30.60 -11.78 9.45
N MET A 23 31.14 -11.13 8.42
CA MET A 23 30.64 -9.85 7.94
C MET A 23 29.18 -9.97 7.46
N GLY A 24 28.86 -11.00 6.68
CA GLY A 24 27.49 -11.28 6.25
C GLY A 24 26.52 -11.50 7.41
N ALA A 25 26.96 -12.20 8.45
CA ALA A 25 26.19 -12.39 9.67
C ALA A 25 26.01 -11.06 10.45
N ALA A 26 27.03 -10.20 10.50
CA ALA A 26 26.97 -8.89 11.16
C ALA A 26 26.03 -7.89 10.45
N LEU A 27 25.78 -8.06 9.14
CA LEU A 27 24.76 -7.31 8.40
C LEU A 27 23.32 -7.78 8.71
N GLY A 28 23.18 -8.99 9.25
CA GLY A 28 21.91 -9.56 9.67
C GLY A 28 21.12 -8.70 10.67
N PRO A 29 21.71 -8.28 11.80
CA PRO A 29 21.07 -7.37 12.75
C PRO A 29 20.64 -6.03 12.14
N VAL A 30 21.42 -5.49 11.20
CA VAL A 30 21.10 -4.25 10.50
C VAL A 30 19.82 -4.42 9.68
N PHE A 31 19.70 -5.55 8.96
CA PHE A 31 18.47 -5.91 8.24
C PHE A 31 17.25 -6.06 9.17
N ASP A 32 17.44 -6.65 10.35
CA ASP A 32 16.36 -6.82 11.33
C ASP A 32 15.82 -5.46 11.84
N VAL A 33 16.66 -4.42 11.96
CA VAL A 33 16.22 -3.07 12.32
C VAL A 33 15.30 -2.50 11.24
N PHE A 34 15.69 -2.56 9.96
CA PHE A 34 14.83 -2.14 8.85
C PHE A 34 13.52 -2.94 8.80
N ARG A 35 13.59 -4.25 9.08
CA ARG A 35 12.41 -5.11 9.15
C ARG A 35 11.45 -4.72 10.28
N ALA A 36 11.98 -4.28 11.43
CA ALA A 36 11.18 -3.76 12.53
C ALA A 36 10.49 -2.44 12.19
N PHE A 37 11.18 -1.54 11.49
CA PHE A 37 10.60 -0.29 10.99
C PHE A 37 9.40 -0.54 10.06
N ARG A 38 9.52 -1.48 9.12
CA ARG A 38 8.45 -1.86 8.18
C ARG A 38 7.17 -2.32 8.88
N LEU A 39 7.28 -2.90 10.06
CA LEU A 39 6.09 -3.37 10.78
C LEU A 39 5.41 -2.28 11.62
N ILE A 40 6.18 -1.31 12.09
CA ILE A 40 5.68 -0.20 12.90
C ILE A 40 4.97 0.84 12.00
N LEU A 41 5.51 1.10 10.81
CA LEU A 41 4.99 2.11 9.90
C LEU A 41 3.93 1.51 8.97
N ARG A 42 2.66 1.74 9.30
CA ARG A 42 1.50 1.19 8.58
C ARG A 42 1.37 1.81 7.18
N HIS A 43 1.74 1.03 6.15
CA HIS A 43 1.48 1.18 4.71
C HIS A 43 1.66 2.59 4.09
N ASN A 44 2.91 2.93 3.77
CA ASN A 44 3.22 3.70 2.57
C ASN A 44 4.19 2.87 1.74
N ASP A 45 3.76 2.35 0.59
CA ASP A 45 4.59 1.51 -0.29
C ASP A 45 5.89 2.24 -0.72
N ALA A 46 5.83 3.57 -0.81
CA ALA A 46 6.99 4.42 -1.07
C ALA A 46 8.07 4.31 0.03
N LEU A 47 7.68 4.18 1.29
CA LEU A 47 8.62 4.08 2.40
C LEU A 47 9.34 2.74 2.38
N THR A 48 8.62 1.67 2.03
CA THR A 48 9.19 0.33 1.82
C THR A 48 10.23 0.35 0.70
N ALA A 49 9.93 0.99 -0.43
CA ALA A 49 10.87 1.10 -1.53
C ALA A 49 12.15 1.86 -1.15
N ILE A 50 12.04 2.93 -0.35
CA ILE A 50 13.20 3.68 0.15
C ILE A 50 14.04 2.82 1.10
N GLU A 51 13.41 2.09 2.02
CA GLU A 51 14.10 1.16 2.92
C GLU A 51 14.84 0.05 2.16
N ASP A 52 14.21 -0.56 1.16
CA ASP A 52 14.83 -1.61 0.33
C ASP A 52 16.05 -1.06 -0.44
N VAL A 53 15.95 0.14 -1.01
CA VAL A 53 17.06 0.80 -1.70
C VAL A 53 18.20 1.14 -0.74
N LEU A 54 17.90 1.67 0.44
CA LEU A 54 18.90 1.94 1.47
C LEU A 54 19.61 0.68 1.94
N PHE A 55 18.86 -0.41 2.13
CA PHE A 55 19.43 -1.69 2.51
C PHE A 55 20.36 -2.25 1.42
N PHE A 56 19.96 -2.20 0.15
CA PHE A 56 20.83 -2.60 -0.95
C PHE A 56 22.08 -1.73 -1.06
N MET A 57 21.98 -0.42 -0.84
CA MET A 57 23.16 0.46 -0.80
C MET A 57 24.09 0.10 0.35
N LEU A 58 23.57 -0.14 1.56
CA LEU A 58 24.37 -0.56 2.71
C LEU A 58 25.04 -1.92 2.46
N TYR A 59 24.32 -2.87 1.88
CA TYR A 59 24.84 -4.19 1.54
C TYR A 59 25.96 -4.10 0.50
N ALA A 60 25.76 -3.31 -0.56
CA ALA A 60 26.78 -3.05 -1.57
C ALA A 60 28.01 -2.33 -0.99
N ALA A 61 27.79 -1.31 -0.15
CA ALA A 61 28.87 -0.59 0.53
C ALA A 61 29.69 -1.52 1.43
N ALA A 62 29.03 -2.40 2.19
CA ALA A 62 29.71 -3.38 3.03
C ALA A 62 30.53 -4.38 2.21
N LEU A 63 30.00 -4.87 1.08
CA LEU A 63 30.74 -5.72 0.15
C LEU A 63 31.95 -5.01 -0.46
N ILE A 64 31.81 -3.74 -0.86
CA ILE A 64 32.90 -2.95 -1.41
C ILE A 64 33.98 -2.72 -0.35
N VAL A 65 33.61 -2.29 0.85
CA VAL A 65 34.55 -2.09 1.97
C VAL A 65 35.28 -3.40 2.27
N PHE A 66 34.55 -4.51 2.36
CA PHE A 66 35.16 -5.83 2.58
C PHE A 66 36.13 -6.21 1.44
N SER A 67 35.75 -6.00 0.19
CA SER A 67 36.61 -6.28 -0.98
C SER A 67 37.88 -5.41 -0.97
N GLN A 68 37.78 -4.15 -0.55
CA GLN A 68 38.92 -3.25 -0.49
C GLN A 68 39.89 -3.63 0.65
N LEU A 69 39.37 -4.01 1.82
CA LEU A 69 40.18 -4.40 2.98
C LEU A 69 40.77 -5.81 2.85
N ALA A 70 40.01 -6.77 2.33
CA ALA A 70 40.36 -8.18 2.37
C ALA A 70 41.01 -8.69 1.07
N ALA A 71 40.65 -8.10 -0.08
CA ALA A 71 41.00 -8.66 -1.39
C ALA A 71 41.96 -7.80 -2.22
N ARG A 72 42.60 -6.77 -1.63
CA ARG A 72 43.46 -5.81 -2.35
C ARG A 72 42.85 -5.34 -3.68
N SER A 73 41.53 -5.05 -3.70
CA SER A 73 40.74 -4.62 -4.86
C SER A 73 40.43 -5.66 -5.95
N GLU A 74 40.81 -6.94 -5.78
CA GLU A 74 40.40 -8.04 -6.67
C GLU A 74 39.03 -8.60 -6.25
N MET A 75 37.97 -8.20 -6.96
CA MET A 75 36.59 -8.64 -6.70
C MET A 75 36.41 -10.12 -7.10
N ARG A 76 36.62 -11.03 -6.14
CA ARG A 76 36.43 -12.47 -6.34
C ARG A 76 35.05 -12.93 -5.82
N LEU A 77 34.38 -13.77 -6.62
CA LEU A 77 33.00 -14.22 -6.35
C LEU A 77 32.82 -14.97 -5.03
N TYR A 78 33.85 -15.65 -4.52
CA TYR A 78 33.76 -16.42 -3.27
C TYR A 78 33.49 -15.55 -2.04
N PHE A 79 33.87 -14.27 -2.05
CA PHE A 79 33.54 -13.32 -0.97
C PHE A 79 32.08 -12.86 -1.01
N ALA A 80 31.48 -12.76 -2.19
CA ALA A 80 30.05 -12.48 -2.31
C ALA A 80 29.24 -13.68 -1.81
N VAL A 81 29.65 -14.90 -2.20
CA VAL A 81 29.01 -16.14 -1.76
C VAL A 81 29.10 -16.29 -0.24
N GLY A 82 30.27 -16.08 0.37
CA GLY A 82 30.45 -16.17 1.83
C GLY A 82 29.57 -15.18 2.60
N ASN A 83 29.47 -13.93 2.14
CA ASN A 83 28.59 -12.93 2.77
C ASN A 83 27.11 -13.33 2.67
N VAL A 84 26.65 -13.79 1.50
CA VAL A 84 25.26 -14.26 1.32
C VAL A 84 24.98 -15.46 2.22
N LEU A 85 25.93 -16.39 2.34
CA LEU A 85 25.80 -17.59 3.16
C LEU A 85 25.74 -17.23 4.66
N GLY A 86 26.64 -16.36 5.13
CA GLY A 86 26.63 -15.85 6.50
C GLY A 86 25.34 -15.10 6.85
N PHE A 87 24.86 -14.26 5.94
CA PHE A 87 23.58 -13.56 6.09
C PHE A 87 22.40 -14.54 6.11
N ALA A 88 22.38 -15.56 5.25
CA ALA A 88 21.32 -16.56 5.20
C ALA A 88 21.25 -17.36 6.51
N VAL A 89 22.40 -17.79 7.04
CA VAL A 89 22.48 -18.50 8.33
C VAL A 89 21.91 -17.63 9.46
N TYR A 90 22.27 -16.34 9.51
CA TYR A 90 21.70 -15.42 10.48
C TYR A 90 20.18 -15.27 10.28
N HIS A 91 19.73 -15.07 9.03
CA HIS A 91 18.32 -14.86 8.70
C HIS A 91 17.45 -16.05 9.12
N PHE A 92 17.89 -17.28 8.88
CA PHE A 92 17.14 -18.47 9.28
C PHE A 92 17.11 -18.65 10.80
N THR A 93 18.20 -18.34 11.49
CA THR A 93 18.29 -18.53 12.95
C THR A 93 17.48 -17.47 13.70
N VAL A 94 17.71 -16.20 13.39
CA VAL A 94 17.18 -15.06 14.15
C VAL A 94 15.86 -14.54 13.56
N GLY A 95 15.63 -14.74 12.26
CA GLY A 95 14.43 -14.24 11.59
C GLY A 95 13.12 -14.79 12.15
N SER A 96 13.12 -16.03 12.65
CA SER A 96 11.96 -16.63 13.31
C SER A 96 11.65 -15.99 14.68
N VAL A 97 12.68 -15.73 15.48
CA VAL A 97 12.58 -15.06 16.79
C VAL A 97 12.11 -13.63 16.61
N VAL A 98 12.73 -12.91 15.68
CA VAL A 98 12.44 -11.50 15.38
C VAL A 98 11.00 -11.34 14.94
N LEU A 99 10.53 -12.10 13.93
CA LEU A 99 9.13 -12.07 13.48
C LEU A 99 8.12 -12.29 14.62
N ARG A 100 8.44 -13.19 15.56
CA ARG A 100 7.56 -13.50 16.70
C ARG A 100 7.50 -12.33 17.69
N THR A 101 8.64 -11.72 18.01
CA THR A 101 8.74 -10.55 18.89
C THR A 101 8.02 -9.35 18.29
N ILE A 102 8.27 -9.11 17.02
CA ILE A 102 7.71 -8.05 16.21
C ILE A 102 6.18 -8.19 16.08
N SER A 103 5.65 -9.40 15.85
CA SER A 103 4.20 -9.66 15.83
C SER A 103 3.54 -9.44 17.20
N LYS A 104 4.22 -9.83 18.29
CA LYS A 104 3.77 -9.54 19.66
C LYS A 104 3.71 -8.02 19.91
N LEU A 105 4.71 -7.27 19.44
CA LEU A 105 4.78 -5.83 19.61
C LEU A 105 3.63 -5.11 18.90
N ILE A 106 3.31 -5.45 17.64
CA ILE A 106 2.09 -4.87 17.01
C ILE A 106 0.84 -5.29 17.78
N GLY A 107 0.74 -6.56 18.17
CA GLY A 107 -0.42 -7.06 18.91
C GLY A 107 -0.68 -6.20 20.16
N MET A 108 0.39 -5.87 20.87
CA MET A 108 0.39 -4.99 22.03
C MET A 108 -0.01 -3.55 21.67
N ILE A 109 0.63 -2.95 20.67
CA ILE A 109 0.29 -1.58 20.21
C ILE A 109 -1.18 -1.51 19.79
N ARG A 110 -1.68 -2.49 19.03
CA ARG A 110 -3.07 -2.56 18.59
C ARG A 110 -4.03 -2.78 19.77
N ALA A 111 -3.61 -3.50 20.80
CA ALA A 111 -4.39 -3.66 22.03
C ALA A 111 -4.48 -2.33 22.80
N VAL A 112 -3.36 -1.61 22.95
CA VAL A 112 -3.33 -0.26 23.56
C VAL A 112 -4.17 0.72 22.76
N PHE A 113 -4.04 0.72 21.43
CA PHE A 113 -4.83 1.59 20.56
C PHE A 113 -6.32 1.24 20.67
N ARG A 114 -6.68 -0.05 20.68
CA ARG A 114 -8.09 -0.44 20.91
C ARG A 114 -8.57 -0.01 22.28
N LEU A 115 -7.77 -0.15 23.34
CA LEU A 115 -8.13 0.28 24.69
C LEU A 115 -8.37 1.79 24.74
N PHE A 116 -7.53 2.58 24.07
CA PHE A 116 -7.65 4.04 24.01
C PHE A 116 -8.85 4.48 23.16
N PHE A 117 -9.09 3.83 22.02
CA PHE A 117 -10.22 4.15 21.14
C PHE A 117 -11.54 3.48 21.54
N MET A 118 -11.56 2.52 22.46
CA MET A 118 -12.79 1.90 23.00
C MET A 118 -13.70 2.91 23.71
N PRO A 119 -13.22 3.68 24.71
CA PRO A 119 -14.04 4.70 25.35
C PRO A 119 -14.43 5.79 24.36
N LEU A 120 -13.49 6.15 23.47
CA LEU A 120 -13.70 7.16 22.43
C LEU A 120 -14.82 6.72 21.46
N ARG A 121 -14.84 5.46 21.01
CA ARG A 121 -15.87 4.92 20.13
C ARG A 121 -17.25 4.91 20.78
N SER A 122 -17.33 4.57 22.07
CA SER A 122 -18.60 4.66 22.81
C SER A 122 -19.11 6.09 22.90
N PHE A 123 -18.19 7.07 23.01
CA PHE A 123 -18.53 8.49 23.08
C PHE A 123 -18.94 9.07 21.71
N PHE A 124 -18.29 8.65 20.63
CA PHE A 124 -18.59 9.11 19.27
C PHE A 124 -19.79 8.39 18.62
N ALA A 125 -20.13 7.17 19.03
CA ALA A 125 -21.28 6.43 18.52
C ALA A 125 -22.62 7.21 18.59
N PRO A 126 -23.02 7.80 19.74
CA PRO A 126 -24.25 8.61 19.79
C PRO A 126 -24.12 9.91 18.98
N LEU A 127 -22.91 10.48 18.88
CA LEU A 127 -22.67 11.70 18.11
C LEU A 127 -22.86 11.46 16.60
N CYS A 128 -22.28 10.37 16.07
CA CYS A 128 -22.48 9.94 14.69
C CYS A 128 -23.93 9.56 14.40
N ALA A 129 -24.61 8.89 15.34
CA ALA A 129 -26.04 8.61 15.20
C ALA A 129 -26.85 9.91 15.07
N LYS A 130 -26.57 10.92 15.91
CA LYS A 130 -27.26 12.23 15.89
C LYS A 130 -26.99 13.03 14.61
N VAL A 131 -25.76 12.99 14.11
CA VAL A 131 -25.38 13.65 12.85
C VAL A 131 -26.01 12.94 11.66
N GLY A 132 -26.06 11.60 11.67
CA GLY A 132 -26.71 10.79 10.63
C GLY A 132 -28.19 11.11 10.45
N VAL A 133 -28.98 11.20 11.54
CA VAL A 133 -30.41 11.57 11.43
C VAL A 133 -30.60 12.96 10.86
N LYS A 134 -29.76 13.94 11.22
CA LYS A 134 -29.82 15.30 10.64
C LYS A 134 -29.41 15.30 9.17
N PHE A 135 -28.39 14.54 8.80
CA PHE A 135 -27.93 14.42 7.42
C PHE A 135 -28.99 13.79 6.51
N VAL A 136 -29.67 12.73 6.96
CA VAL A 136 -30.78 12.11 6.20
C VAL A 136 -31.93 13.11 6.01
N GLY A 137 -32.21 13.96 7.00
CA GLY A 137 -33.17 15.05 6.89
C GLY A 137 -32.81 16.05 5.78
N ILE A 138 -31.56 16.54 5.78
CA ILE A 138 -31.04 17.47 4.76
C ILE A 138 -31.04 16.82 3.37
N TYR A 139 -30.57 15.57 3.28
CA TYR A 139 -30.57 14.80 2.04
C TYR A 139 -31.97 14.65 1.44
N ARG A 140 -32.98 14.38 2.29
CA ARG A 140 -34.39 14.24 1.85
C ARG A 140 -34.95 15.53 1.25
N ILE A 141 -34.53 16.70 1.78
CA ILE A 141 -34.91 18.02 1.25
C ILE A 141 -34.26 18.24 -0.12
N ILE A 142 -32.98 17.96 -0.26
CA ILE A 142 -32.23 18.11 -1.52
C ILE A 142 -32.82 17.22 -2.61
N VAL A 143 -33.07 15.94 -2.32
CA VAL A 143 -33.66 14.99 -3.29
C VAL A 143 -35.09 15.38 -3.68
N LYS A 144 -35.90 15.91 -2.74
CA LYS A 144 -37.25 16.42 -3.06
C LYS A 144 -37.18 17.59 -4.04
N ASN A 145 -36.28 18.54 -3.81
CA ASN A 145 -36.09 19.69 -4.70
C ASN A 145 -35.61 19.26 -6.09
N PHE A 146 -34.67 18.31 -6.16
CA PHE A 146 -34.21 17.75 -7.44
C PHE A 146 -35.32 17.02 -8.21
N LYS A 147 -36.16 16.23 -7.54
CA LYS A 147 -37.32 15.59 -8.17
C LYS A 147 -38.31 16.62 -8.69
N LYS A 148 -38.58 17.67 -7.91
CA LYS A 148 -39.48 18.77 -8.31
C LYS A 148 -38.93 19.50 -9.54
N ALA A 149 -37.65 19.85 -9.54
CA ALA A 149 -36.98 20.45 -10.69
C ALA A 149 -37.04 19.55 -11.93
N ARG A 150 -36.81 18.24 -11.77
CA ARG A 150 -36.90 17.27 -12.88
C ARG A 150 -38.33 17.17 -13.45
N ILE A 151 -39.37 17.26 -12.62
CA ILE A 151 -40.77 17.26 -13.09
C ILE A 151 -41.08 18.54 -13.86
N VAL A 152 -40.65 19.70 -13.37
CA VAL A 152 -40.82 20.98 -14.06
C VAL A 152 -40.09 20.98 -15.40
N LEU A 153 -38.85 20.49 -15.44
CA LEU A 153 -38.07 20.34 -16.68
C LEU A 153 -38.64 19.28 -17.63
N ARG A 154 -39.43 18.32 -17.12
CA ARG A 154 -40.13 17.31 -17.92
C ARG A 154 -41.50 17.77 -18.40
N ASN A 155 -41.96 18.96 -18.02
CA ASN A 155 -43.20 19.52 -18.52
C ASN A 155 -43.00 19.82 -20.02
N ARG A 156 -43.33 18.84 -20.88
CA ARG A 156 -43.30 18.99 -22.34
C ARG A 156 -44.19 20.19 -22.67
N GLN A 157 -43.60 21.30 -23.08
CA GLN A 157 -44.35 22.42 -23.62
C GLN A 157 -45.28 21.87 -24.71
N HIS A 158 -46.57 22.16 -24.59
CA HIS A 158 -47.57 21.70 -25.54
C HIS A 158 -47.34 22.45 -26.86
N LEU A 159 -46.55 21.87 -27.76
CA LEU A 159 -46.20 22.47 -29.05
C LEU A 159 -47.49 22.83 -29.81
N LEU A 160 -47.63 24.10 -30.21
CA LEU A 160 -48.83 24.63 -30.87
C LEU A 160 -49.17 23.86 -32.14
N TYR A 161 -48.17 23.33 -32.85
CA TYR A 161 -48.35 22.47 -34.01
C TYR A 161 -49.20 21.22 -33.67
N ASN A 162 -48.94 20.58 -32.53
CA ASN A 162 -49.70 19.41 -32.09
C ASN A 162 -51.15 19.77 -31.71
N LYS A 163 -51.39 21.02 -31.26
CA LYS A 163 -52.74 21.55 -31.02
C LYS A 163 -53.50 21.74 -32.33
N MET A 164 -52.86 22.32 -33.34
CA MET A 164 -53.44 22.55 -34.66
C MET A 164 -53.77 21.23 -35.35
N GLU A 165 -52.85 20.26 -35.32
CA GLU A 165 -53.05 18.95 -35.93
C GLU A 165 -54.19 18.17 -35.24
N ASN A 166 -54.26 18.20 -33.90
CA ASN A 166 -55.33 17.55 -33.16
C ASN A 166 -56.70 18.20 -33.41
N ASN A 167 -56.76 19.53 -33.51
CA ASN A 167 -57.98 20.23 -33.93
C ASN A 167 -58.38 19.90 -35.37
N LYS A 168 -57.42 19.78 -36.30
CA LYS A 168 -57.69 19.36 -37.68
C LYS A 168 -58.24 17.94 -37.73
N ARG A 169 -57.65 17.00 -36.98
CA ARG A 169 -58.15 15.61 -36.88
C ARG A 169 -59.55 15.54 -36.27
N LYS A 170 -59.85 16.34 -35.24
CA LYS A 170 -61.20 16.43 -34.65
C LYS A 170 -62.22 16.98 -35.64
N ASN A 171 -61.87 18.03 -36.39
CA ASN A 171 -62.76 18.59 -37.41
C ASN A 171 -63.05 17.59 -38.55
N VAL A 172 -62.04 16.85 -39.01
CA VAL A 172 -62.24 15.81 -40.04
C VAL A 172 -63.20 14.73 -39.52
N LYS A 173 -63.03 14.25 -38.28
CA LYS A 173 -63.94 13.29 -37.68
C LYS A 173 -65.38 13.81 -37.60
N SER A 174 -65.58 15.05 -37.16
CA SER A 174 -66.93 15.62 -37.07
C SER A 174 -67.59 15.87 -38.43
N VAL A 175 -66.80 16.09 -39.49
CA VAL A 175 -67.34 16.21 -40.86
C VAL A 175 -67.74 14.85 -41.42
N VAL A 176 -66.94 13.80 -41.18
CA VAL A 176 -67.27 12.43 -41.59
C VAL A 176 -68.55 11.96 -40.89
N GLU A 177 -68.65 12.14 -39.57
CA GLU A 177 -69.81 11.75 -38.76
C GLU A 177 -71.10 12.47 -39.18
N LYS A 178 -71.00 13.67 -39.75
CA LYS A 178 -72.15 14.44 -40.27
C LYS A 178 -72.58 14.05 -41.69
N ASN A 179 -71.69 13.42 -42.47
CA ASN A 179 -72.01 12.92 -43.82
C ASN A 179 -72.55 11.48 -43.80
N GLU A 180 -72.39 10.77 -42.68
CA GLU A 180 -72.91 9.40 -42.47
C GLU A 180 -74.33 9.38 -41.86
N THR A 181 -74.88 10.55 -41.51
CA THR A 181 -76.28 10.79 -41.09
C THR A 181 -77.09 11.48 -42.17
#